data_AF-A0A3N1X4K0-F1
#
_entry.id   AF-A0A3N1X4K0-F1
#
_cell.length_a   1.000
_cell.length_b   1.000
_cell.length_c   1.000
_cell.angle_alpha   90.00
_cell.angle_beta   90.00
_cell.angle_gamma   90.00
#
_symmetry.space_group_name_H-M   'P 1'
#
loop_
_entity.id
_entity.type
_entity.pdbx_description
1 polymer ?
#
loop_
_entity_poly.entity_id
_entity_poly.type
_entity_poly.pdbx_seq_one_letter_code
_entity_poly.pdbx_strand_id
1 'polypeptide(L)'
;MTLIHLSEIGLKAIEYQQASGGRKAAEDALAFAYSDWKEAHGIERVERGDGAWEMMMDETQSSYQALLAARRMERNARERLFRACRRAVA
;
A
#
# COMPACT_ATOMS: atom_id res chain seq x y z
N MET A 1 -7.12 -15.29 -27.80
CA MET A 1 -6.77 -13.89 -27.47
C MET A 1 -7.33 -12.93 -28.52
N THR A 2 -8.18 -11.98 -28.13
CA THR A 2 -8.80 -10.97 -29.03
C THR A 2 -8.34 -9.55 -28.67
N LEU A 3 -8.61 -8.56 -29.54
CA LEU A 3 -8.35 -7.15 -29.24
C LEU A 3 -9.03 -6.71 -27.94
N ILE A 4 -10.27 -7.15 -27.71
CA ILE A 4 -11.03 -6.86 -26.49
C ILE A 4 -10.30 -7.37 -25.24
N HIS A 5 -9.76 -8.58 -25.28
CA HIS A 5 -8.97 -9.13 -24.17
C HIS A 5 -7.67 -8.34 -23.92
N LEU A 6 -6.99 -7.90 -24.98
CA LEU A 6 -5.78 -7.08 -24.84
C LEU A 6 -6.08 -5.72 -24.23
N SER A 7 -7.18 -5.07 -24.63
CA SER A 7 -7.62 -3.81 -24.02
C SER A 7 -7.99 -3.97 -22.55
N GLU A 8 -8.70 -5.04 -22.18
CA GLU A 8 -9.04 -5.31 -20.78
C GLU A 8 -7.77 -5.52 -19.93
N ILE A 9 -6.82 -6.33 -20.41
CA ILE A 9 -5.54 -6.57 -19.73
C ILE A 9 -4.78 -5.25 -19.56
N GLY A 10 -4.72 -4.41 -20.60
CA GLY A 10 -4.05 -3.12 -20.55
C GLY A 10 -4.62 -2.20 -19.47
N LEU A 11 -5.95 -2.10 -19.38
CA LEU A 11 -6.61 -1.31 -18.33
C LEU A 11 -6.31 -1.86 -16.93
N LYS A 12 -6.34 -3.19 -16.74
CA LYS A 12 -6.01 -3.80 -15.44
C LYS A 12 -4.52 -3.68 -15.09
N ALA A 13 -3.63 -3.62 -16.07
CA ALA A 13 -2.21 -3.38 -15.84
C ALA A 13 -1.96 -1.95 -15.35
N ILE A 14 -2.65 -0.96 -15.94
CA ILE A 14 -2.59 0.44 -15.47
C ILE A 14 -3.14 0.56 -14.05
N GLU A 15 -4.30 -0.05 -13.76
CA GLU A 15 -4.87 -0.08 -12.40
C GLU A 15 -3.87 -0.66 -11.39
N TYR A 16 -3.21 -1.77 -11.74
CA TYR A 16 -2.21 -2.40 -10.88
C TYR A 16 -0.99 -1.50 -10.65
N GLN A 17 -0.47 -0.87 -11.70
CA GLN A 17 0.65 0.05 -11.58
C GLN A 17 0.33 1.24 -10.66
N GLN A 18 -0.85 1.83 -10.81
CA GLN A 18 -1.32 2.92 -9.94
C GLN A 18 -1.46 2.46 -8.48
N ALA A 19 -2.08 1.30 -8.24
CA ALA A 19 -2.23 0.77 -6.90
C ALA A 19 -0.89 0.41 -6.23
N SER A 20 0.07 -0.10 -7.01
CA SER A 20 1.43 -0.37 -6.53
C SER A 20 2.18 0.92 -6.17
N GLY A 21 2.06 1.96 -7.01
CA GLY A 21 2.57 3.30 -6.71
C GLY A 21 1.95 3.88 -5.43
N GLY A 22 0.62 3.78 -5.30
CA GLY A 22 -0.10 4.23 -4.10
C GLY A 22 0.33 3.50 -2.82
N ARG A 23 0.60 2.19 -2.90
CA ARG A 23 1.14 1.44 -1.76
C ARG A 23 2.52 1.93 -1.36
N LYS A 24 3.43 2.17 -2.31
CA LYS A 24 4.77 2.71 -2.03
C LYS A 24 4.67 4.09 -1.37
N ALA A 25 3.86 4.98 -1.93
CA ALA A 25 3.64 6.31 -1.35
C ALA A 25 3.08 6.25 0.09
N ALA A 26 2.15 5.32 0.37
CA ALA A 26 1.62 5.14 1.73
C ALA A 26 2.66 4.53 2.69
N GLU A 27 3.58 3.70 2.20
CA GLU A 27 4.68 3.14 2.98
C GLU A 27 5.70 4.23 3.34
N ASP A 28 6.06 5.07 2.37
CA ASP A 28 6.93 6.22 2.58
C ASP A 28 6.30 7.23 3.55
N ALA A 29 4.99 7.49 3.41
CA ALA A 29 4.25 8.38 4.31
C ALA A 29 4.22 7.86 5.76
N LEU A 30 4.04 6.55 5.97
CA LEU A 30 4.10 5.96 7.31
C LEU A 30 5.52 6.03 7.89
N ALA A 31 6.55 5.74 7.08
CA ALA A 31 7.94 5.85 7.52
C ALA A 31 8.29 7.29 7.92
N PHE A 32 7.80 8.27 7.15
CA PHE A 32 7.93 9.68 7.48
C PHE A 32 7.21 10.03 8.79
N ALA A 33 5.97 9.59 8.98
CA ALA A 33 5.22 9.83 10.21
C ALA A 33 5.91 9.26 11.46
N TYR A 34 6.50 8.05 11.38
CA TYR A 34 7.30 7.51 12.47
C TYR A 34 8.58 8.32 12.73
N SER A 35 9.22 8.83 11.68
CA SER A 35 10.41 9.66 11.83
C SER A 35 10.09 10.99 12.50
N ASP A 36 9.04 11.66 12.03
CA ASP A 36 8.56 12.95 12.55
C ASP A 36 8.13 12.84 14.01
N TRP A 37 7.37 11.79 14.36
CA TRP A 37 6.99 11.52 15.75
C TRP A 37 8.20 11.34 16.67
N LYS A 38 9.20 10.56 16.22
CA LYS A 38 10.44 10.34 16.99
C LYS A 38 11.24 11.62 17.18
N GLU A 39 11.35 12.45 16.15
CA GLU A 39 12.02 13.75 16.21
C GLU A 39 11.31 14.69 17.20
N ALA A 40 9.99 14.78 17.12
CA ALA A 40 9.18 15.61 18.01
C ALA A 40 9.29 15.22 19.49
N HIS A 41 9.51 13.94 19.78
CA HIS A 41 9.64 13.41 21.14
C HIS A 41 11.08 13.24 21.62
N GLY A 42 12.09 13.51 20.77
CA GLY A 42 13.50 13.32 21.11
C GLY A 42 13.87 11.85 21.34
N ILE A 43 13.17 10.91 20.68
CA ILE A 43 13.36 9.46 20.84
C ILE A 43 14.15 8.90 19.67
N GLU A 44 15.32 8.31 19.93
CA GLU A 44 16.14 7.70 18.88
C GLU A 44 15.52 6.38 18.37
N ARG A 45 15.03 5.55 19.31
CA ARG A 45 14.51 4.22 19.05
C ARG A 45 13.29 3.92 19.91
N VAL A 46 12.30 3.30 19.28
CA VAL A 46 11.07 2.84 19.92
C VAL A 46 11.08 1.31 19.92
N GLU A 47 10.94 0.67 21.09
CA GLU A 47 10.85 -0.78 21.19
C GLU A 47 9.39 -1.23 21.11
N ARG A 48 9.13 -2.32 20.40
CA ARG A 48 7.74 -2.79 20.24
C ARG A 48 7.15 -3.20 21.60
N GLY A 49 5.97 -2.66 21.89
CA GLY A 49 5.22 -2.98 23.10
C GLY A 49 5.61 -2.18 24.34
N ASP A 50 6.52 -1.20 24.22
CA ASP A 50 6.70 -0.19 25.25
C ASP A 50 5.61 0.92 25.13
N GLY A 51 5.55 1.82 26.11
CA GLY A 51 4.57 2.91 26.10
C GLY A 51 4.79 3.91 24.96
N ALA A 52 6.04 4.12 24.53
CA ALA A 52 6.37 5.00 23.41
C ALA A 52 5.86 4.43 22.09
N TRP A 53 5.90 3.11 21.94
CA TRP A 53 5.34 2.39 20.80
C TRP A 53 3.82 2.54 20.75
N GLU A 54 3.13 2.38 21.87
CA GLU A 54 1.67 2.57 21.91
C GLU A 54 1.29 4.01 21.52
N MET A 55 1.99 5.01 22.05
CA MET A 55 1.78 6.42 21.70
C MET A 55 2.05 6.69 20.22
N MET A 56 3.20 6.25 19.71
CA MET A 56 3.56 6.42 18.29
C MET A 56 2.52 5.77 17.38
N MET A 57 2.07 4.57 17.70
CA MET A 57 1.08 3.85 16.90
C MET A 57 -0.28 4.54 16.93
N ASP A 58 -0.71 5.10 18.08
CA ASP A 58 -1.96 5.85 18.19
C ASP A 58 -1.92 7.13 17.32
N GLU A 59 -0.85 7.91 17.42
CA GLU A 59 -0.70 9.16 16.67
C GLU A 59 -0.54 8.94 15.15
N THR A 60 0.18 7.88 14.76
CA THR A 60 0.42 7.55 13.35
C THR A 60 -0.61 6.56 12.78
N GLN A 61 -1.67 6.26 13.54
CA GLN A 61 -2.69 5.28 13.18
C GLN A 61 -3.31 5.55 11.81
N SER A 62 -3.52 6.82 11.45
CA SER A 62 -4.08 7.22 10.16
C SER A 62 -3.20 6.78 8.98
N SER A 63 -1.90 7.05 9.04
CA SER A 63 -0.90 6.61 8.04
C SER A 63 -0.80 5.09 7.99
N TYR A 64 -0.88 4.43 9.15
CA TYR A 64 -0.87 2.97 9.21
C TYR A 64 -2.09 2.35 8.52
N GLN A 65 -3.29 2.88 8.80
CA GLN A 65 -4.52 2.43 8.14
C GLN A 65 -4.52 2.72 6.64
N ALA A 66 -3.95 3.86 6.22
CA ALA A 66 -3.77 4.19 4.81
C ALA A 66 -2.89 3.15 4.10
N LEU A 67 -1.76 2.73 4.70
CA LEU A 67 -0.92 1.67 4.16
C LEU A 67 -1.67 0.32 4.07
N LEU A 68 -2.45 -0.04 5.09
CA LEU A 68 -3.26 -1.27 5.06
C LEU A 68 -4.29 -1.23 3.94
N ALA A 69 -4.96 -0.10 3.73
CA ALA A 69 -5.89 0.09 2.62
C ALA A 69 -5.18 -0.02 1.27
N ALA A 70 -4.03 0.64 1.09
CA ALA A 70 -3.26 0.61 -0.15
C ALA A 70 -2.75 -0.81 -0.48
N ARG A 71 -2.30 -1.59 0.52
CA ARG A 71 -1.94 -3.01 0.35
C ARG A 71 -3.12 -3.85 -0.14
N ARG A 72 -4.33 -3.63 0.40
CA ARG A 72 -5.55 -4.31 -0.08
C ARG A 72 -5.88 -3.92 -1.52
N MET A 73 -5.74 -2.64 -1.88
CA MET A 73 -5.98 -2.16 -3.24
C MET A 73 -5.01 -2.77 -4.24
N GLU A 74 -3.71 -2.79 -3.93
CA GLU A 74 -2.68 -3.39 -4.78
C GLU A 74 -2.94 -4.89 -4.99
N ARG A 75 -3.23 -5.63 -3.91
CA ARG A 75 -3.56 -7.07 -4.00
C ARG A 75 -4.76 -7.31 -4.91
N ASN A 76 -5.83 -6.56 -4.71
CA ASN A 76 -7.05 -6.71 -5.49
C ASN A 76 -6.84 -6.35 -6.97
N ALA A 77 -6.06 -5.30 -7.27
CA ALA A 77 -5.72 -4.92 -8.63
C ALA A 77 -4.88 -6.00 -9.32
N ARG A 78 -3.89 -6.58 -8.61
CA ARG A 78 -3.09 -7.70 -9.09
C ARG A 78 -3.95 -8.93 -9.41
N GLU A 79 -4.90 -9.27 -8.54
CA GLU A 79 -5.82 -10.38 -8.78
C GLU A 79 -6.71 -10.15 -10.00
N ARG A 80 -7.23 -8.92 -10.19
CA ARG A 80 -8.04 -8.57 -11.37
C ARG A 80 -7.23 -8.70 -12.65
N LEU A 81 -5.99 -8.20 -12.67
CA LEU A 81 -5.09 -8.34 -13.81
C LEU A 81 -4.84 -9.83 -14.14
N PHE A 82 -4.51 -10.63 -13.14
CA PHE A 82 -4.24 -12.04 -13.33
C PHE A 82 -5.46 -12.82 -13.83
N ARG A 83 -6.66 -12.51 -13.34
CA ARG A 83 -7.92 -13.08 -13.84
C ARG A 83 -8.18 -12.68 -15.30
N ALA A 84 -7.92 -11.42 -15.68
CA ALA A 84 -8.05 -10.98 -17.07
C ALA A 84 -7.09 -11.75 -18.00
N CYS A 85 -5.82 -11.90 -17.60
CA CYS A 85 -4.85 -12.70 -18.36
C CYS A 85 -5.30 -14.16 -18.52
N ARG A 86 -5.81 -14.79 -17.46
CA ARG A 86 -6.31 -16.18 -17.54
C ARG A 86 -7.49 -16.32 -18.50
N ARG A 87 -8.47 -15.42 -18.44
CA ARG A 87 -9.63 -15.45 -19.34
C ARG A 87 -9.25 -15.22 -20.81
N ALA A 88 -8.18 -14.48 -21.08
CA ALA A 88 -7.76 -14.20 -22.45
C ALA A 88 -7.15 -15.42 -23.18
N VAL A 89 -6.68 -16.41 -22.39
CA VAL A 89 -6.00 -17.64 -22.82
C VAL A 89 -6.92 -18.85 -22.77
N ALA A 90 -7.96 -18.83 -21.93
CA ALA A 90 -9.07 -19.79 -21.94
C ALA A 90 -9.91 -19.65 -23.22
#